data_AF-A0A1J4WKH7-F1
#
_entry.id   AF-A0A1J4WKH7-F1
#
_cell.length_a   1.000
_cell.length_b   1.000
_cell.length_c   1.000
_cell.angle_alpha   90.00
_cell.angle_beta   90.00
_cell.angle_gamma   90.00
#
_symmetry.space_group_name_H-M   'P 1'
#
loop_
_entity.id
_entity.type
_entity.pdbx_description
1 polymer ?
#
loop_
_entity_poly.entity_id
_entity_poly.type
_entity_poly.pdbx_seq_one_letter_code
_entity_poly.pdbx_strand_id
1 'polypeptide(L)'
;MSDKTESENMAMAVTENLQRENLSLMETTVALSRLKEYFNDDINRTARAIGMSRTFVAERLHLLELPETIQEMFKNHPRLMSLQHGLCLLRLGKEEDQTNYANLVISDSLTDRQLKTKTNHLTIGHIGWNQAHEKTIKKIEELMEEVAVFLDQIQMAEKISSLITEIETKTADQEPNVKEATKNIILLLKELGHINLSELKKEQTLILRMSKLAENMIKTLELLED
;
A
#
# COMPACT_ATOMS: atom_id res chain seq x y z
N MET A 1 -31.76 10.08 -3.50
CA MET A 1 -32.23 8.74 -3.96
C MET A 1 -31.77 8.41 -5.39
N SER A 2 -30.98 9.24 -6.08
CA SER A 2 -30.53 9.00 -7.47
C SER A 2 -29.28 8.12 -7.57
N ASP A 3 -28.27 8.36 -6.72
CA ASP A 3 -26.95 7.70 -6.81
C ASP A 3 -26.98 6.20 -6.53
N LYS A 4 -27.80 5.76 -5.56
CA LYS A 4 -27.89 4.34 -5.21
C LYS A 4 -28.38 3.50 -6.40
N THR A 5 -29.31 4.04 -7.19
CA THR A 5 -29.86 3.37 -8.36
C THR A 5 -28.86 3.29 -9.51
N GLU A 6 -28.01 4.31 -9.68
CA GLU A 6 -27.01 4.33 -10.76
C GLU A 6 -25.89 3.32 -10.53
N SER A 7 -25.37 3.21 -9.31
CA SER A 7 -24.39 2.16 -8.96
C SER A 7 -24.97 0.76 -9.06
N GLU A 8 -26.20 0.55 -8.58
CA GLU A 8 -26.87 -0.74 -8.67
C GLU A 8 -27.10 -1.13 -10.15
N ASN A 9 -27.52 -0.19 -10.99
CA ASN A 9 -27.68 -0.42 -12.42
C ASN A 9 -26.34 -0.74 -13.11
N MET A 10 -25.27 -0.02 -12.79
CA MET A 10 -23.95 -0.26 -13.37
C MET A 10 -23.37 -1.61 -12.94
N ALA A 11 -23.44 -1.93 -11.64
CA ALA A 11 -22.99 -3.22 -11.11
C ALA A 11 -23.81 -4.38 -11.68
N MET A 12 -25.13 -4.22 -11.81
CA MET A 12 -26.01 -5.21 -12.41
C MET A 12 -25.68 -5.43 -13.89
N ALA A 13 -25.47 -4.36 -14.66
CA ALA A 13 -25.07 -4.45 -16.06
C ALA A 13 -23.72 -5.17 -16.23
N VAL A 14 -22.73 -4.88 -15.38
CA VAL A 14 -21.44 -5.59 -15.40
C VAL A 14 -21.64 -7.07 -15.05
N THR A 15 -22.43 -7.36 -14.02
CA THR A 15 -22.69 -8.73 -13.56
C THR A 15 -23.41 -9.56 -14.61
N GLU A 16 -24.46 -9.03 -15.24
CA GLU A 16 -25.24 -9.71 -16.29
C GLU A 16 -24.37 -9.99 -17.53
N ASN A 17 -23.54 -9.03 -17.93
CA ASN A 17 -22.63 -9.22 -19.07
C ASN A 17 -21.50 -10.21 -18.76
N LEU A 18 -20.99 -10.24 -17.53
CA LEU A 18 -20.02 -11.25 -17.08
C LEU A 18 -20.64 -12.66 -17.09
N GLN A 19 -21.86 -12.82 -16.60
CA GLN A 19 -22.57 -14.12 -16.57
C GLN A 19 -22.89 -14.65 -17.97
N ARG A 20 -23.06 -13.77 -18.95
CA ARG A 20 -23.29 -14.13 -20.36
C ARG A 20 -22.00 -14.38 -21.14
N GLU A 21 -20.84 -14.20 -20.52
CA GLU A 21 -19.53 -14.25 -21.19
C GLU A 21 -19.44 -13.29 -22.39
N ASN A 22 -20.21 -12.20 -22.38
CA ASN A 22 -20.31 -11.27 -23.50
C ASN A 22 -19.16 -10.25 -23.56
N LEU A 23 -18.50 -9.99 -22.42
CA LEU A 23 -17.39 -9.04 -22.38
C LEU A 23 -16.08 -9.73 -22.65
N SER A 24 -15.29 -9.15 -23.55
CA SER A 24 -13.87 -9.43 -23.63
C SER A 24 -13.16 -9.02 -22.33
N LEU A 25 -11.92 -9.50 -22.18
CA LEU A 25 -11.07 -9.19 -21.04
C LEU A 25 -10.90 -7.67 -20.83
N MET A 26 -10.68 -6.92 -21.91
CA MET A 26 -10.47 -5.47 -21.82
C MET A 26 -11.77 -4.70 -21.60
N GLU A 27 -12.89 -5.13 -22.19
CA GLU A 27 -14.20 -4.51 -21.91
C GLU A 27 -14.60 -4.70 -20.44
N THR A 28 -14.38 -5.90 -19.90
CA THR A 28 -14.55 -6.18 -18.47
C THR A 28 -13.67 -5.25 -17.64
N THR A 29 -12.40 -5.14 -17.99
CA THR A 29 -11.42 -4.32 -17.26
C THR A 29 -11.84 -2.85 -17.21
N VAL A 30 -12.25 -2.27 -18.34
CA VAL A 30 -12.74 -0.88 -18.42
C VAL A 30 -14.02 -0.70 -17.60
N ALA A 31 -14.95 -1.66 -17.66
CA ALA A 31 -16.18 -1.60 -16.88
C ALA A 31 -15.91 -1.66 -15.37
N LEU A 32 -14.95 -2.48 -14.94
CA LEU A 32 -14.50 -2.54 -13.54
C LEU A 32 -13.82 -1.24 -13.10
N SER A 33 -13.06 -0.57 -13.97
CA SER A 33 -12.44 0.73 -13.64
C SER A 33 -13.49 1.78 -13.35
N ARG A 34 -14.50 1.92 -14.22
CA ARG A 34 -15.59 2.88 -14.03
C ARG A 34 -16.38 2.61 -12.75
N LEU A 35 -16.65 1.33 -12.48
CA LEU A 35 -17.35 0.94 -11.26
C LEU A 35 -16.51 1.20 -10.00
N LYS A 36 -15.19 0.99 -10.08
CA LYS A 36 -14.24 1.33 -9.01
C LYS A 36 -14.18 2.83 -8.76
N GLU A 37 -14.09 3.65 -9.80
CA GLU A 37 -14.11 5.12 -9.70
C GLU A 37 -15.40 5.59 -9.00
N TYR A 38 -16.54 5.02 -9.38
CA TYR A 38 -17.82 5.31 -8.72
C TYR A 38 -17.81 5.00 -7.22
N PHE A 39 -17.11 3.94 -6.81
CA PHE A 39 -16.96 3.55 -5.41
C PHE A 39 -15.79 4.23 -4.69
N ASN A 40 -15.33 5.39 -5.18
CA ASN A 40 -14.20 6.14 -4.63
C ASN A 40 -12.92 5.28 -4.55
N ASP A 41 -12.65 4.55 -5.63
CA ASP A 41 -11.50 3.67 -5.80
C ASP A 41 -11.43 2.43 -4.86
N ASP A 42 -12.51 2.12 -4.13
CA ASP A 42 -12.56 0.94 -3.24
C ASP A 42 -12.79 -0.39 -4.01
N ILE A 43 -11.69 -1.09 -4.30
CA ILE A 43 -11.68 -2.42 -4.93
C ILE A 43 -12.54 -3.44 -4.17
N ASN A 44 -12.55 -3.40 -2.83
CA ASN A 44 -13.33 -4.36 -2.03
C ASN A 44 -14.83 -4.13 -2.23
N ARG A 45 -15.24 -2.87 -2.31
CA ARG A 45 -16.63 -2.51 -2.58
C ARG A 45 -17.04 -2.88 -4.00
N THR A 46 -16.19 -2.62 -5.00
CA THR A 46 -16.41 -3.05 -6.39
C THR A 46 -16.61 -4.55 -6.49
N ALA A 47 -15.75 -5.34 -5.84
CA ALA A 47 -15.83 -6.80 -5.85
C ALA A 47 -17.13 -7.31 -5.22
N ARG A 48 -17.53 -6.76 -4.06
CA ARG A 48 -18.81 -7.09 -3.41
C ARG A 48 -20.01 -6.75 -4.29
N ALA A 49 -19.98 -5.61 -4.99
CA ALA A 49 -21.09 -5.15 -5.82
C ALA A 49 -21.41 -6.10 -6.99
N ILE A 50 -20.41 -6.80 -7.51
CA ILE A 50 -20.55 -7.75 -8.64
C ILE A 50 -20.47 -9.23 -8.20
N GLY A 51 -20.40 -9.50 -6.89
CA GLY A 51 -20.32 -10.86 -6.35
C GLY A 51 -19.03 -11.62 -6.68
N MET A 52 -17.92 -10.91 -6.92
CA MET A 52 -16.62 -11.50 -7.27
C MET A 52 -15.59 -11.33 -6.14
N SER A 53 -14.44 -12.00 -6.27
CA SER A 53 -13.34 -11.82 -5.32
C SER A 53 -12.59 -10.50 -5.55
N ARG A 54 -12.00 -9.95 -4.48
CA ARG A 54 -11.09 -8.80 -4.58
C ARG A 54 -9.97 -9.06 -5.60
N THR A 55 -9.40 -10.26 -5.59
CA THR A 55 -8.34 -10.68 -6.52
C THR A 55 -8.80 -10.65 -7.97
N PHE A 56 -10.00 -11.13 -8.26
CA PHE A 56 -10.57 -11.11 -9.62
C PHE A 56 -10.64 -9.69 -10.20
N VAL A 57 -11.05 -8.72 -9.37
CA VAL A 57 -11.15 -7.31 -9.76
C VAL A 57 -9.75 -6.71 -9.92
N ALA A 58 -8.87 -6.90 -8.94
CA ALA A 58 -7.52 -6.35 -8.96
C ALA A 58 -6.70 -6.82 -10.18
N GLU A 59 -6.68 -8.13 -10.46
CA GLU A 59 -5.91 -8.69 -11.59
C GLU A 59 -6.32 -8.10 -12.94
N ARG A 60 -7.62 -7.83 -13.13
CA ARG A 60 -8.12 -7.20 -14.35
C ARG A 60 -7.73 -5.73 -14.40
N LEU A 61 -7.92 -4.99 -13.31
CA LEU A 61 -7.56 -3.58 -13.23
C LEU A 61 -6.07 -3.35 -13.50
N HIS A 62 -5.19 -4.24 -13.05
CA HIS A 62 -3.76 -4.14 -13.35
C HIS A 62 -3.46 -4.13 -14.86
N LEU A 63 -4.32 -4.70 -15.72
CA LEU A 63 -4.12 -4.64 -17.18
C LEU A 63 -4.16 -3.20 -17.73
N LEU A 64 -4.77 -2.25 -17.01
CA LEU A 64 -4.75 -0.83 -17.38
C LEU A 64 -3.41 -0.15 -17.07
N GLU A 65 -2.52 -0.80 -16.32
CA GLU A 65 -1.16 -0.33 -16.05
C GLU A 65 -0.19 -0.67 -17.20
N LEU A 66 -0.60 -1.55 -18.13
CA LEU A 66 0.18 -1.83 -19.33
C LEU A 66 0.21 -0.60 -20.26
N PRO A 67 1.29 -0.40 -21.04
CA PRO A 67 1.33 0.59 -22.11
C PRO A 67 0.11 0.49 -23.03
N GLU A 68 -0.39 1.64 -23.49
CA GLU A 68 -1.62 1.73 -24.29
C GLU A 68 -1.54 0.84 -25.55
N THR A 69 -0.37 0.77 -26.18
CA THR A 69 -0.09 -0.11 -27.33
C THR A 69 -0.32 -1.58 -27.02
N ILE A 70 0.05 -2.05 -25.82
CA ILE A 70 -0.19 -3.43 -25.38
C ILE A 70 -1.65 -3.63 -25.01
N GLN A 71 -2.33 -2.64 -24.42
CA GLN A 71 -3.77 -2.71 -24.19
C GLN A 71 -4.56 -2.84 -25.50
N GLU A 72 -4.13 -2.15 -26.57
CA GLU A 72 -4.69 -2.33 -27.91
C GLU A 72 -4.46 -3.74 -28.46
N MET A 73 -3.28 -4.31 -28.25
CA MET A 73 -3.01 -5.71 -28.61
C MET A 73 -3.99 -6.69 -27.94
N PHE A 74 -4.33 -6.49 -26.67
CA PHE A 74 -5.35 -7.28 -25.97
C PHE A 74 -6.73 -7.16 -26.62
N LYS A 75 -7.11 -5.95 -27.04
CA LYS A 75 -8.39 -5.70 -27.73
C LYS A 75 -8.41 -6.34 -29.12
N ASN A 76 -7.31 -6.27 -29.86
CA ASN A 76 -7.20 -6.75 -31.25
C ASN A 76 -7.01 -8.28 -31.32
N HIS A 77 -6.39 -8.90 -30.31
CA HIS A 77 -6.07 -10.32 -30.28
C HIS A 77 -6.62 -11.06 -29.04
N PRO A 78 -7.94 -10.99 -28.77
CA PRO A 78 -8.54 -11.49 -27.52
C PRO A 78 -8.45 -13.02 -27.34
N ARG A 79 -8.12 -13.77 -28.40
CA ARG A 79 -7.91 -15.23 -28.35
C ARG A 79 -6.47 -15.63 -28.03
N LEU A 80 -5.51 -14.74 -28.26
CA LEU A 80 -4.09 -14.99 -28.03
C LEU A 80 -3.63 -14.36 -26.71
N MET A 81 -4.26 -13.25 -26.31
CA MET A 81 -3.85 -12.47 -25.15
C MET A 81 -4.75 -12.79 -23.95
N SER A 82 -4.24 -13.58 -23.00
CA SER A 82 -4.93 -14.00 -21.79
C SER A 82 -4.63 -13.06 -20.61
N LEU A 83 -5.44 -13.11 -19.54
CA LEU A 83 -5.14 -12.41 -18.29
C LEU A 83 -3.73 -12.73 -17.77
N GLN A 84 -3.30 -13.99 -17.87
CA GLN A 84 -1.99 -14.42 -17.39
C GLN A 84 -0.85 -13.91 -18.27
N HIS A 85 -1.06 -13.73 -19.58
CA HIS A 85 -0.11 -12.99 -20.43
C HIS A 85 0.08 -11.58 -19.90
N GLY A 86 -1.00 -10.85 -19.62
CA GLY A 86 -0.92 -9.46 -19.16
C GLY A 86 -0.22 -9.32 -17.82
N LEU A 87 -0.58 -10.17 -16.85
CA LEU A 87 0.08 -10.21 -15.54
C LEU A 87 1.56 -10.61 -15.64
N CYS A 88 1.93 -11.44 -16.61
CA CYS A 88 3.33 -11.79 -16.84
C CYS A 88 4.11 -10.64 -17.47
N LEU A 89 3.51 -9.92 -18.41
CA LEU A 89 4.13 -8.75 -19.05
C LEU A 89 4.36 -7.64 -18.02
N LEU A 90 3.37 -7.33 -17.18
CA LEU A 90 3.51 -6.32 -16.12
C LEU A 90 4.76 -6.54 -15.25
N ARG A 91 5.07 -7.80 -14.91
CA ARG A 91 6.22 -8.16 -14.07
C ARG A 91 7.59 -7.85 -14.71
N LEU A 92 7.64 -7.55 -16.01
CA LEU A 92 8.89 -7.18 -16.69
C LEU A 92 9.33 -5.75 -16.33
N GLY A 93 8.41 -4.89 -15.90
CA GLY A 93 8.66 -3.50 -15.48
C GLY A 93 9.01 -2.56 -16.64
N LYS A 94 9.99 -2.91 -17.48
CA LYS A 94 10.42 -2.08 -18.62
C LYS A 94 9.45 -2.21 -19.79
N GLU A 95 8.96 -1.07 -20.27
CA GLU A 95 8.03 -0.99 -21.41
C GLU A 95 8.59 -1.64 -22.69
N GLU A 96 9.89 -1.51 -22.95
CA GLU A 96 10.54 -2.15 -24.10
C GLU A 96 10.45 -3.69 -24.02
N ASP A 97 10.75 -4.26 -22.86
CA ASP A 97 10.63 -5.70 -22.62
C ASP A 97 9.16 -6.14 -22.75
N GLN A 98 8.24 -5.41 -22.11
CA GLN A 98 6.80 -5.67 -22.23
C GLN A 98 6.35 -5.73 -23.69
N THR A 99 6.77 -4.75 -24.49
CA THR A 99 6.39 -4.63 -25.90
C THR A 99 6.99 -5.77 -26.74
N ASN A 100 8.27 -6.08 -26.54
CA ASN A 100 8.95 -7.16 -27.24
C ASN A 100 8.30 -8.53 -26.97
N TYR A 101 7.97 -8.81 -25.71
CA TYR A 101 7.33 -10.07 -25.35
C TYR A 101 5.85 -10.11 -25.74
N ALA A 102 5.12 -9.00 -25.73
CA ALA A 102 3.74 -8.93 -26.23
C ALA A 102 3.67 -9.24 -27.74
N ASN A 103 4.60 -8.67 -28.52
CA ASN A 103 4.75 -9.01 -29.94
C ASN A 103 5.05 -10.51 -30.13
N LEU A 104 5.90 -11.08 -29.28
CA LEU A 104 6.23 -12.50 -29.33
C LEU A 104 5.02 -13.39 -29.02
N VAL A 105 4.18 -13.01 -28.05
CA VAL A 105 2.93 -13.73 -27.74
C VAL A 105 2.04 -13.84 -28.97
N ILE A 106 1.89 -12.76 -29.73
CA ILE A 106 1.03 -12.73 -30.92
C ILE A 106 1.65 -13.49 -32.08
N SER A 107 2.93 -13.20 -32.38
CA SER A 107 3.62 -13.80 -33.54
C SER A 107 3.83 -15.31 -33.39
N ASP A 108 4.23 -15.77 -32.21
CA ASP A 108 4.50 -17.19 -31.94
C ASP A 108 3.30 -17.92 -31.31
N SER A 109 2.16 -17.23 -31.08
CA SER A 109 0.99 -17.76 -30.37
C SER A 109 1.37 -18.44 -29.05
N LEU A 110 2.20 -17.77 -28.25
CA LEU A 110 2.74 -18.34 -27.02
C LEU A 110 1.64 -18.66 -26.02
N THR A 111 1.80 -19.77 -25.31
CA THR A 111 1.02 -20.09 -24.10
C THR A 111 1.58 -19.34 -22.89
N ASP A 112 0.76 -19.16 -21.85
CA ASP A 112 1.16 -18.53 -20.58
C ASP A 112 2.44 -19.14 -20.01
N ARG A 113 2.57 -20.48 -20.11
CA ARG A 113 3.74 -21.22 -19.64
C ARG A 113 4.99 -20.93 -20.48
N GLN A 114 4.85 -20.83 -21.80
CA GLN A 114 5.97 -20.52 -22.68
C GLN A 114 6.45 -19.09 -22.48
N LEU A 115 5.53 -18.12 -22.38
CA LEU A 115 5.88 -16.74 -22.08
C LEU A 115 6.64 -16.67 -20.75
N LYS A 116 6.09 -17.26 -19.68
CA LYS A 116 6.74 -17.29 -18.36
C LYS A 116 8.12 -17.93 -18.37
N THR A 117 8.30 -19.00 -19.16
CA THR A 117 9.60 -19.66 -19.31
C THR A 117 10.61 -18.74 -20.01
N LYS A 118 10.18 -18.07 -21.08
CA LYS A 118 11.03 -17.13 -21.83
C LYS A 118 11.37 -15.89 -20.99
N THR A 119 10.46 -15.39 -20.17
CA THR A 119 10.68 -14.19 -19.33
C THR A 119 11.31 -14.46 -17.97
N ASN A 120 11.50 -15.73 -17.59
CA ASN A 120 11.97 -16.10 -16.26
C ASN A 120 13.32 -15.42 -15.89
N HIS A 121 14.24 -15.32 -16.84
CA HIS A 121 15.54 -14.71 -16.62
C HIS A 121 15.48 -13.20 -16.36
N LEU A 122 14.49 -12.50 -16.91
CA LEU A 122 14.27 -11.05 -16.71
C LEU A 122 13.56 -10.77 -15.38
N THR A 123 12.73 -11.71 -14.93
CA THR A 123 12.03 -11.62 -13.65
C THR A 123 12.90 -12.07 -12.46
N ILE A 124 13.87 -12.98 -12.64
CA ILE A 124 14.81 -13.39 -11.59
C ILE A 124 15.68 -12.22 -11.08
N GLY A 125 16.04 -11.27 -11.96
CA GLY A 125 16.68 -10.01 -11.55
C GLY A 125 15.77 -9.16 -10.64
N HIS A 126 14.47 -9.13 -10.92
CA HIS A 126 13.45 -8.45 -10.11
C HIS A 126 13.08 -9.22 -8.83
N ILE A 127 13.15 -10.55 -8.78
CA ILE A 127 12.88 -11.33 -7.55
C ILE A 127 13.97 -11.10 -6.51
N GLY A 128 15.24 -11.02 -6.90
CA GLY A 128 16.34 -10.66 -6.01
C GLY A 128 16.22 -9.22 -5.49
N TRP A 129 15.77 -8.30 -6.35
CA TRP A 129 15.50 -6.91 -5.98
C TRP A 129 14.26 -6.76 -5.08
N ASN A 130 13.16 -7.45 -5.37
CA ASN A 130 11.95 -7.45 -4.56
C ASN A 130 12.17 -8.12 -3.20
N GLN A 131 12.92 -9.21 -3.13
CA GLN A 131 13.20 -9.86 -1.85
C GLN A 131 14.15 -9.02 -0.97
N ALA A 132 15.07 -8.27 -1.57
CA ALA A 132 15.90 -7.30 -0.87
C ALA A 132 15.08 -6.07 -0.44
N HIS A 133 14.17 -5.56 -1.29
CA HIS A 133 13.25 -4.49 -0.95
C HIS A 133 12.27 -4.87 0.15
N GLU A 134 11.66 -6.06 0.08
CA GLU A 134 10.72 -6.55 1.09
C GLU A 134 11.40 -6.75 2.45
N LYS A 135 12.65 -7.25 2.47
CA LYS A 135 13.46 -7.28 3.69
C LYS A 135 13.78 -5.88 4.22
N THR A 136 14.03 -4.93 3.34
CA THR A 136 14.34 -3.54 3.71
C THR A 136 13.10 -2.82 4.25
N ILE A 137 11.95 -2.98 3.59
CA ILE A 137 10.64 -2.46 4.04
C ILE A 137 10.29 -3.05 5.40
N LYS A 138 10.39 -4.37 5.57
CA LYS A 138 10.16 -5.00 6.87
C LYS A 138 11.08 -4.46 7.96
N LYS A 139 12.35 -4.19 7.62
CA LYS A 139 13.30 -3.55 8.54
C LYS A 139 12.90 -2.12 8.90
N ILE A 140 12.35 -1.38 7.93
CA ILE A 140 11.82 -0.02 8.15
C ILE A 140 10.57 -0.08 9.03
N GLU A 141 9.65 -1.03 8.80
CA GLU A 141 8.46 -1.23 9.63
C GLU A 141 8.82 -1.55 11.09
N GLU A 142 9.77 -2.47 11.31
CA GLU A 142 10.32 -2.77 12.65
C GLU A 142 10.88 -1.50 13.32
N LEU A 143 11.67 -0.71 12.59
CA LEU A 143 12.23 0.54 13.11
C LEU A 143 11.16 1.62 13.36
N MET A 144 10.10 1.66 12.54
CA MET A 144 8.99 2.60 12.72
C MET A 144 8.15 2.25 13.95
N GLU A 145 7.98 0.97 14.25
CA GLU A 145 7.31 0.50 15.47
C GLU A 145 8.12 0.88 16.72
N GLU A 146 9.46 0.75 16.67
CA GLU A 146 10.35 1.27 17.72
C GLU A 146 10.21 2.79 17.89
N VAL A 147 10.16 3.57 16.79
CA VAL A 147 9.95 5.03 16.84
C VAL A 147 8.60 5.41 17.43
N ALA A 148 7.54 4.69 17.09
CA ALA A 148 6.20 4.96 17.62
C ALA A 148 6.18 4.84 19.14
N VAL A 149 6.81 3.79 19.68
CA VAL A 149 6.98 3.62 21.14
C VAL A 149 7.76 4.79 21.74
N PHE A 150 8.81 5.29 21.09
CA PHE A 150 9.53 6.47 21.58
C PHE A 150 8.70 7.75 21.59
N LEU A 151 7.89 7.97 20.56
CA LEU A 151 7.04 9.14 20.48
C LEU A 151 5.98 9.12 21.59
N ASP A 152 5.38 7.97 21.88
CA ASP A 152 4.43 7.81 22.98
C ASP A 152 5.08 8.12 24.34
N GLN A 153 6.33 7.71 24.55
CA GLN A 153 7.09 8.02 25.75
C GLN A 153 7.38 9.52 25.91
N ILE A 154 7.77 10.19 24.82
CA ILE A 154 8.01 11.64 24.82
C ILE A 154 6.71 12.39 25.15
N GLN A 155 5.59 12.03 24.50
CA GLN A 155 4.30 12.64 24.78
C GLN A 155 3.84 12.41 26.22
N MET A 156 4.12 11.24 26.79
CA MET A 156 3.84 10.93 28.18
C MET A 156 4.67 11.82 29.13
N ALA A 157 5.96 12.03 28.83
CA ALA A 157 6.83 12.93 29.59
C ALA A 157 6.37 14.39 29.52
N GLU A 158 5.93 14.87 28.35
CA GLU A 158 5.36 16.22 28.19
C GLU A 158 4.07 16.39 29.02
N LYS A 159 3.19 15.38 29.04
CA LYS A 159 1.97 15.40 29.87
C LYS A 159 2.32 15.48 31.36
N ILE A 160 3.32 14.74 31.83
CA ILE A 160 3.79 14.83 33.22
C ILE A 160 4.31 16.25 33.50
N SER A 161 5.14 16.80 32.63
CA SER A 161 5.67 18.17 32.80
C SER A 161 4.55 19.21 32.87
N SER A 162 3.53 19.09 32.03
CA SER A 162 2.36 19.97 32.03
C SER A 162 1.58 19.89 33.35
N LEU A 163 1.31 18.67 33.84
CA LEU A 163 0.63 18.45 35.12
C LEU A 163 1.43 18.98 36.32
N ILE A 164 2.77 18.90 36.28
CA ILE A 164 3.63 19.49 37.31
C ILE A 164 3.49 21.01 37.31
N THR A 165 3.58 21.67 36.15
CA THR A 165 3.37 23.12 36.02
C THR A 165 1.97 23.54 36.48
N GLU A 166 0.95 22.73 36.22
CA GLU A 166 -0.42 22.96 36.70
C GLU A 166 -0.51 22.87 38.22
N ILE A 167 0.21 21.95 38.87
CA ILE A 167 0.27 21.88 40.34
C ILE A 167 1.00 23.09 40.92
N GLU A 168 2.12 23.49 40.33
CA GLU A 168 2.96 24.60 40.80
C GLU A 168 2.24 25.96 40.73
N THR A 169 1.26 26.10 39.84
CA THR A 169 0.51 27.35 39.62
C THR A 169 -0.81 27.45 40.41
N LYS A 170 -1.21 26.42 41.15
CA LYS A 170 -2.49 26.37 41.88
C LYS A 170 -2.37 26.82 43.35
N THR A 171 -3.37 27.58 43.81
CA THR A 171 -3.48 28.09 45.19
C THR A 171 -4.27 27.15 46.12
N ALA A 172 -4.22 27.40 47.44
CA ALA A 172 -4.78 26.54 48.50
C ALA A 172 -6.25 26.13 48.32
N ASP A 173 -7.08 26.95 47.65
CA ASP A 173 -8.50 26.66 47.40
C ASP A 173 -8.75 25.58 46.33
N GLN A 174 -7.71 25.10 45.63
CA GLN A 174 -7.80 24.08 44.57
C GLN A 174 -7.29 22.70 44.98
N GLU A 175 -7.27 22.40 46.29
CA GLU A 175 -6.76 21.14 46.87
C GLU A 175 -7.29 19.84 46.20
N PRO A 176 -8.58 19.73 45.80
CA PRO A 176 -9.09 18.54 45.10
C PRO A 176 -8.43 18.32 43.73
N ASN A 177 -8.16 19.41 42.99
CA ASN A 177 -7.54 19.34 41.68
C ASN A 177 -6.05 18.99 41.75
N VAL A 178 -5.36 19.47 42.80
CA VAL A 178 -3.95 19.11 43.05
C VAL A 178 -3.83 17.62 43.37
N LYS A 179 -4.75 17.07 44.17
CA LYS A 179 -4.81 15.63 44.48
C LYS A 179 -5.04 14.78 43.22
N GLU A 180 -5.89 15.24 42.31
CA GLU A 180 -6.17 14.51 41.07
C GLU A 180 -5.00 14.56 40.08
N ALA A 181 -4.39 15.73 39.87
CA ALA A 181 -3.19 15.88 39.05
C ALA A 181 -2.02 15.01 39.58
N THR A 182 -1.86 14.95 40.91
CA THR A 182 -0.83 14.11 41.56
C THR A 182 -1.07 12.62 41.31
N LYS A 183 -2.32 12.14 41.38
CA LYS A 183 -2.67 10.74 41.05
C LYS A 183 -2.36 10.41 39.58
N ASN A 184 -2.66 11.33 38.67
CA ASN A 184 -2.40 11.17 37.24
C ASN A 184 -0.90 11.11 36.93
N ILE A 185 -0.09 11.97 37.56
CA ILE A 185 1.38 11.90 37.45
C ILE A 185 1.90 10.54 37.95
N ILE A 186 1.41 10.05 39.09
CA ILE A 186 1.83 8.73 39.64
C ILE A 186 1.48 7.59 38.67
N LEU A 187 0.33 7.65 38.00
CA LEU A 187 -0.07 6.64 37.03
C LEU A 187 0.87 6.65 35.80
N LEU A 188 1.10 7.83 35.21
CA LEU A 188 1.99 8.00 34.06
C LEU A 188 3.44 7.61 34.39
N LEU A 189 3.93 7.93 35.60
CA LEU A 189 5.26 7.53 36.06
C LEU A 189 5.39 6.01 36.27
N LYS A 190 4.32 5.31 36.67
CA LYS A 190 4.32 3.84 36.75
C LYS A 190 4.36 3.20 35.38
N GLU A 191 3.62 3.76 34.42
CA GLU A 191 3.66 3.33 33.01
C GLU A 191 5.06 3.56 32.40
N LEU A 192 5.72 4.68 32.73
CA LEU A 192 7.12 4.93 32.36
C LEU A 192 8.13 4.03 33.08
N GLY A 193 7.89 3.68 34.35
CA GLY A 193 8.81 2.89 35.19
C GLY A 193 8.99 1.44 34.73
N HIS A 194 8.10 0.94 33.88
CA HIS A 194 8.28 -0.34 33.18
C HIS A 194 9.27 -0.27 32.01
N ILE A 195 9.78 0.92 31.69
CA ILE A 195 10.72 1.16 30.59
C ILE A 195 12.14 1.36 31.17
N ASN A 196 13.10 0.61 30.63
CA ASN A 196 14.46 0.53 31.17
C ASN A 196 15.26 1.81 30.85
N LEU A 197 15.45 2.71 31.83
CA LEU A 197 16.20 3.98 31.68
C LEU A 197 17.64 3.85 31.16
N SER A 198 18.24 2.65 31.24
CA SER A 198 19.56 2.37 30.64
C SER A 198 19.53 2.21 29.11
N GLU A 199 18.36 1.93 28.54
CA GLU A 199 18.11 1.93 27.09
C GLU A 199 17.95 3.36 26.54
N LEU A 200 17.42 4.29 27.33
CA LEU A 200 17.23 5.72 26.95
C LEU A 200 18.51 6.42 26.49
N LYS A 201 19.68 6.08 27.07
CA LYS A 201 20.99 6.60 26.61
C LYS A 201 21.47 5.95 25.31
N LYS A 202 21.12 4.68 25.07
CA LYS A 202 21.35 4.01 23.77
C LYS A 202 20.41 4.57 22.70
N GLU A 203 19.20 4.97 23.08
CA GLU A 203 18.15 5.51 22.22
C GLU A 203 18.42 6.94 21.77
N GLN A 204 19.06 7.80 22.58
CA GLN A 204 19.59 9.08 22.08
C GLN A 204 20.59 8.91 20.93
N THR A 205 21.38 7.83 20.98
CA THR A 205 22.31 7.48 19.89
C THR A 205 21.56 6.89 18.69
N LEU A 206 20.44 6.20 18.93
CA LEU A 206 19.53 5.70 17.90
C LEU A 206 18.83 6.85 17.17
N ILE A 207 18.26 7.82 17.90
CA ILE A 207 17.63 9.04 17.36
C ILE A 207 18.61 9.80 16.46
N LEU A 208 19.86 9.98 16.90
CA LEU A 208 20.89 10.65 16.09
C LEU A 208 21.23 9.86 14.81
N ARG A 209 21.24 8.53 14.88
CA ARG A 209 21.43 7.65 13.71
C ARG A 209 20.22 7.67 12.77
N MET A 210 19.01 7.68 13.30
CA MET A 210 17.77 7.72 12.54
C MET A 210 17.58 9.06 11.83
N SER A 211 17.91 10.16 12.48
CA SER A 211 17.92 11.49 11.86
C SER A 211 18.92 11.55 10.69
N LYS A 212 20.11 10.97 10.86
CA LYS A 212 21.12 10.89 9.80
C LYS A 212 20.72 9.94 8.65
N LEU A 213 20.00 8.86 8.96
CA LEU A 213 19.46 7.94 7.97
C LEU A 213 18.33 8.60 7.17
N ALA A 214 17.44 9.34 7.83
CA ALA A 214 16.38 10.10 7.19
C ALA A 214 16.94 11.19 6.26
N GLU A 215 17.97 11.94 6.68
CA GLU A 215 18.66 12.91 5.82
C GLU A 215 19.27 12.25 4.57
N ASN A 216 19.87 11.07 4.72
CA ASN A 216 20.43 10.33 3.59
C ASN A 216 19.32 9.80 2.66
N MET A 217 18.22 9.32 3.21
CA MET A 217 17.07 8.87 2.42
C MET A 217 16.45 10.02 1.63
N ILE A 218 16.26 11.18 2.26
CA ILE A 218 15.78 12.41 1.59
C ILE A 218 16.70 12.78 0.43
N LYS A 219 18.02 12.87 0.66
CA LYS A 219 18.99 13.15 -0.42
C LYS A 219 18.96 12.14 -1.56
N THR A 220 18.73 10.87 -1.25
CA THR A 220 18.68 9.81 -2.26
C THR A 220 17.40 9.89 -3.08
N LEU A 221 16.28 10.28 -2.46
CA LEU A 221 14.99 10.48 -3.13
C LEU A 221 14.99 11.77 -3.96
N GLU A 222 15.63 12.84 -3.49
CA GLU A 222 15.81 14.10 -4.27
C GLU A 222 16.63 13.87 -5.54
N LEU A 223 17.64 12.99 -5.50
CA LEU A 223 18.42 12.58 -6.68
C LEU A 223 17.64 11.74 -7.72
N LEU A 224 16.44 11.26 -7.37
CA LEU A 224 15.56 10.51 -8.26
C LEU A 224 14.47 11.41 -8.90
N GLU A 225 14.34 12.67 -8.48
CA GLU A 225 13.42 13.65 -9.06
C GLU A 225 14.04 14.49 -10.21
N ASP A 226 15.37 14.44 -10.40
CA ASP A 226 16.12 15.06 -11.52
C ASP A 226 16.43 14.05 -12.65
#